data_AF-A0A2N2C2A2-F1
#
_entry.id   AF-A0A2N2C2A2-F1
#
_cell.length_a   1.000
_cell.length_b   1.000
_cell.length_c   1.000
_cell.angle_alpha   90.00
_cell.angle_beta   90.00
_cell.angle_gamma   90.00
#
_symmetry.space_group_name_H-M   'P 1'
#
loop_
_entity.id
_entity.type
_entity.pdbx_description
1 polymer ?
#
loop_
_entity_poly.entity_id
_entity_poly.type
_entity_poly.pdbx_seq_one_letter_code
_entity_poly.pdbx_strand_id
1 'polypeptide(L)'
;MKRERIFAYFSVLIASDFLLIFSRSFFNLSSIMTASVHALFVLFMMIISAIYFKRLLKLNLMLLAVNVTYVLTAFLYGTEPFKQWFDQSVFVGQFGGSILLKMIAAVLIALLLIAVFGSFEKSYLMMGNLKVKADRMGWLGIDHQKISWGKLAVISAVLISLGTFLGTVVTVTGFTFVRNIDGLLSLLPFVLIFALGNSLFEGILYRNTIIASLTSVLDKNDVVILGAIFFGVAHYFGAPGGPLGVAMSGVLGWYLCRSMIETKGLFT
;
A
#
# COMPACT_ATOMS: atom_id res chain seq x y z
N MET A 1 -5.11 -25.70 3.55
CA MET A 1 -6.06 -24.58 3.34
C MET A 1 -6.48 -23.83 4.61
N LYS A 2 -7.34 -24.34 5.52
CA LYS A 2 -7.81 -23.53 6.68
C LYS A 2 -6.68 -22.98 7.58
N ARG A 3 -5.67 -23.80 7.87
CA ARG A 3 -4.50 -23.38 8.67
C ARG A 3 -3.63 -22.34 7.96
N GLU A 4 -3.35 -22.53 6.67
CA GLU A 4 -2.60 -21.57 5.84
C GLU A 4 -3.33 -20.25 5.70
N ARG A 5 -4.65 -20.27 5.50
CA ARG A 5 -5.49 -19.08 5.48
C ARG A 5 -5.30 -18.29 6.76
N ILE A 6 -5.58 -18.90 7.92
CA ILE A 6 -5.44 -18.24 9.23
C ILE A 6 -4.03 -17.67 9.42
N PHE A 7 -3.00 -18.46 9.11
CA PHE A 7 -1.61 -18.03 9.25
C PHE A 7 -1.28 -16.83 8.34
N ALA A 8 -1.77 -16.79 7.11
CA ALA A 8 -1.57 -15.65 6.21
C ALA A 8 -2.20 -14.35 6.77
N TYR A 9 -3.39 -14.42 7.38
CA TYR A 9 -3.98 -13.27 8.07
C TYR A 9 -3.12 -12.79 9.24
N PHE A 10 -2.59 -13.71 10.05
CA PHE A 10 -1.66 -13.34 11.13
C PHE A 10 -0.37 -12.73 10.59
N SER A 11 0.26 -13.32 9.57
CA SER A 11 1.46 -12.78 8.93
C SER A 11 1.25 -11.35 8.45
N VAL A 12 0.15 -11.08 7.75
CA VAL A 12 -0.16 -9.74 7.23
C VAL A 12 -0.43 -8.75 8.35
N LEU A 13 -1.20 -9.12 9.38
CA LEU A 13 -1.47 -8.24 10.52
C LEU A 13 -0.19 -7.91 11.29
N ILE A 14 0.65 -8.91 11.56
CA ILE A 14 1.90 -8.72 12.29
C ILE A 14 2.87 -7.83 11.52
N ALA A 15 3.00 -8.04 10.21
CA ALA A 15 3.89 -7.26 9.36
C ALA A 15 3.34 -5.87 8.99
N SER A 16 2.09 -5.57 9.36
CA SER A 16 1.46 -4.25 9.17
C SER A 16 1.70 -3.34 10.36
N ASP A 17 1.26 -2.09 10.27
CA ASP A 17 1.31 -1.14 11.38
C ASP A 17 0.41 -1.52 12.56
N PHE A 18 -0.34 -2.62 12.51
CA PHE A 18 -1.21 -3.07 13.60
C PHE A 18 -0.45 -3.19 14.93
N LEU A 19 0.73 -3.82 14.93
CA LEU A 19 1.54 -3.95 16.15
C LEU A 19 2.01 -2.59 16.67
N LEU A 20 2.32 -1.65 15.76
CA LEU A 20 2.70 -0.28 16.10
C LEU A 20 1.54 0.51 16.71
N ILE A 21 0.34 0.38 16.13
CA ILE A 21 -0.89 1.01 16.62
C ILE A 21 -1.22 0.45 18.01
N PHE A 22 -1.18 -0.88 18.16
CA PHE A 22 -1.50 -1.57 19.39
C PHE A 22 -0.50 -1.22 20.52
N SER A 23 0.81 -1.28 20.24
CA SER A 23 1.82 -0.97 21.25
C SER A 23 1.75 0.48 21.73
N ARG A 24 1.54 1.43 20.83
CA ARG A 24 1.42 2.85 21.17
C ARG A 24 0.14 3.15 21.94
N SER A 25 -0.98 2.54 21.54
CA SER A 25 -2.29 2.84 22.14
C SER A 25 -2.47 2.22 23.53
N PHE A 26 -1.89 1.05 23.78
CA PHE A 26 -2.16 0.29 25.01
C PHE A 26 -0.98 0.25 25.99
N PHE A 27 0.27 0.38 25.51
CA PHE A 27 1.46 0.18 26.33
C PHE A 27 2.40 1.38 26.37
N ASN A 28 2.11 2.46 25.62
CA ASN A 28 2.96 3.65 25.51
C ASN A 28 4.44 3.31 25.23
N LEU A 29 4.70 2.25 24.46
CA LEU A 29 6.07 1.85 24.13
C LEU A 29 6.76 2.92 23.29
N SER A 30 8.06 3.12 23.55
CA SER A 30 8.88 3.97 22.69
C SER A 30 8.94 3.42 21.25
N SER A 31 9.25 4.30 20.28
CA SER A 31 9.35 3.90 18.87
C SER A 31 10.40 2.81 18.65
N ILE A 32 11.52 2.85 19.38
CA ILE A 32 12.59 1.85 19.29
C ILE A 32 12.10 0.50 19.80
N MET A 33 11.50 0.46 21.00
CA MET A 33 10.98 -0.78 21.57
C MET A 33 9.92 -1.42 20.67
N THR A 34 9.04 -0.59 20.12
CA THR A 34 8.01 -1.07 19.18
C THR A 34 8.63 -1.67 17.92
N ALA A 35 9.63 -1.01 17.32
CA ALA A 35 10.32 -1.51 16.14
C ALA A 35 11.04 -2.85 16.42
N SER A 36 11.69 -2.99 17.57
CA SER A 36 12.35 -4.23 17.99
C SER A 36 11.35 -5.38 18.16
N VAL A 37 10.22 -5.14 18.83
CA VAL A 37 9.15 -6.13 18.99
C VAL A 37 8.59 -6.55 17.64
N HIS A 38 8.28 -5.58 16.77
CA HIS A 38 7.79 -5.85 15.42
C HIS A 38 8.78 -6.74 14.63
N ALA A 39 10.07 -6.38 14.62
CA ALA A 39 11.09 -7.16 13.90
C ALA A 39 11.18 -8.61 14.40
N LEU A 40 11.12 -8.83 15.71
CA LEU A 40 11.12 -10.17 16.30
C LEU A 40 9.90 -11.00 15.84
N PHE A 41 8.70 -10.40 15.82
CA PHE A 41 7.51 -11.10 15.36
C PHE A 41 7.56 -11.45 13.87
N VAL A 42 8.06 -10.54 13.01
CA VAL A 42 8.22 -10.83 11.58
C VAL A 42 9.25 -11.96 11.35
N LEU A 43 10.39 -11.93 12.05
CA LEU A 43 11.37 -13.01 12.01
C LEU A 43 10.80 -14.34 12.49
N PHE A 44 10.04 -14.31 13.58
CA PHE A 44 9.34 -15.49 14.09
C PHE A 44 8.37 -16.07 13.05
N MET A 45 7.57 -15.23 12.38
CA MET A 45 6.68 -15.66 11.30
C MET A 45 7.44 -16.27 10.12
N MET A 46 8.64 -15.77 9.82
CA MET A 46 9.54 -16.33 8.80
C MET A 46 9.99 -17.76 9.18
N ILE A 47 10.45 -17.95 10.43
CA ILE A 47 10.87 -19.25 10.96
C ILE A 47 9.71 -20.26 10.95
N ILE A 48 8.55 -19.87 11.47
CA ILE A 48 7.35 -20.73 11.50
C ILE A 48 6.92 -21.09 10.07
N SER A 49 7.04 -20.18 9.11
CA SER A 49 6.75 -20.48 7.70
C SER A 49 7.72 -21.49 7.11
N ALA A 50 9.02 -21.36 7.39
CA ALA A 50 10.03 -22.28 6.89
C ALA A 50 9.80 -23.71 7.40
N ILE A 51 9.34 -23.86 8.65
CA ILE A 51 9.12 -25.16 9.30
C ILE A 51 7.75 -25.74 8.93
N TYR A 52 6.67 -24.97 9.06
CA TYR A 52 5.29 -25.49 9.04
C TYR A 52 4.45 -25.01 7.84
N PHE A 53 4.76 -23.86 7.24
CA PHE A 53 3.94 -23.25 6.18
C PHE A 53 4.77 -22.84 4.96
N LYS A 54 5.50 -23.79 4.36
CA LYS A 54 6.44 -23.52 3.25
C LYS A 54 5.84 -22.73 2.08
N ARG A 55 4.54 -22.92 1.80
CA ARG A 55 3.81 -22.17 0.75
C ARG A 55 3.68 -20.67 1.04
N LEU A 56 3.75 -20.26 2.31
CA LEU A 56 3.69 -18.89 2.79
C LEU A 56 5.08 -18.27 3.04
N LEU A 57 6.16 -19.00 2.75
CA LEU A 57 7.51 -18.47 2.87
C LEU A 57 7.72 -17.26 1.96
N LYS A 58 7.18 -17.31 0.74
CA LYS A 58 7.25 -16.19 -0.21
C LYS A 58 6.53 -14.94 0.34
N LEU A 59 5.35 -15.10 0.91
CA LEU A 59 4.63 -14.01 1.58
C LEU A 59 5.50 -13.38 2.67
N ASN A 60 6.00 -14.19 3.60
CA ASN A 60 6.73 -13.67 4.76
C ASN A 60 8.08 -13.05 4.36
N LEU A 61 8.74 -13.57 3.33
CA LEU A 61 9.93 -12.93 2.73
C LEU A 61 9.58 -11.54 2.17
N MET A 62 8.48 -11.43 1.41
CA MET A 62 8.07 -10.14 0.84
C MET A 62 7.65 -9.15 1.93
N LEU A 63 6.93 -9.59 2.96
CA LEU A 63 6.53 -8.76 4.11
C LEU A 63 7.75 -8.27 4.91
N LEU A 64 8.76 -9.13 5.09
CA LEU A 64 10.03 -8.75 5.70
C LEU A 64 10.75 -7.70 4.85
N ALA A 65 10.82 -7.90 3.53
CA ALA A 65 11.44 -6.94 2.62
C ALA A 65 10.75 -5.57 2.68
N VAL A 66 9.42 -5.54 2.69
CA VAL A 66 8.63 -4.30 2.86
C VAL A 66 9.00 -3.60 4.17
N ASN A 67 9.02 -4.32 5.29
CA ASN A 67 9.41 -3.76 6.59
C ASN A 67 10.85 -3.21 6.60
N VAL A 68 11.80 -3.96 6.03
CA VAL A 68 13.19 -3.50 5.88
C VAL A 68 13.25 -2.22 5.06
N THR A 69 12.55 -2.14 3.92
CA THR A 69 12.51 -0.91 3.12
C THR A 69 11.89 0.26 3.87
N TYR A 70 10.87 0.04 4.68
CA TYR A 70 10.26 1.08 5.51
C TYR A 70 11.24 1.62 6.55
N VAL A 71 11.95 0.75 7.26
CA VAL A 71 12.97 1.15 8.24
C VAL A 71 14.13 1.89 7.56
N LEU A 72 14.64 1.37 6.44
CA LEU A 72 15.73 2.00 5.71
C LEU A 72 15.36 3.38 5.16
N THR A 73 14.16 3.52 4.58
CA THR A 73 13.70 4.82 4.07
C THR A 73 13.48 5.82 5.19
N ALA A 74 12.90 5.41 6.32
CA ALA A 74 12.76 6.27 7.50
C ALA A 74 14.11 6.70 8.08
N PHE A 75 15.08 5.78 8.15
CA PHE A 75 16.45 6.09 8.59
C PHE A 75 17.11 7.12 7.67
N LEU A 76 17.14 6.85 6.35
CA LEU A 76 17.76 7.73 5.35
C LEU A 76 17.13 9.14 5.36
N TYR A 77 15.81 9.22 5.43
CA TYR A 77 15.06 10.48 5.48
C TYR A 77 15.43 11.35 6.68
N GLY A 78 15.85 10.72 7.79
CA GLY A 78 16.26 11.41 9.02
C GLY A 78 17.72 11.88 9.04
N THR A 79 18.56 11.42 8.11
CA THR A 79 19.99 11.73 8.09
C THR A 79 20.28 13.19 7.73
N GLU A 80 21.36 13.73 8.28
CA GLU A 80 21.78 15.11 8.02
C GLU A 80 22.11 15.37 6.54
N PRO A 81 22.84 14.49 5.81
CA PRO A 81 23.08 14.68 4.39
C PRO A 81 21.78 14.74 3.57
N PHE A 82 20.78 13.91 3.92
CA PHE A 82 19.51 13.90 3.21
C PHE A 82 18.73 15.20 3.41
N LYS A 83 18.72 15.74 4.63
CA LYS A 83 18.10 17.04 4.95
C LYS A 83 18.80 18.21 4.26
N GLN A 84 20.10 18.10 4.01
CA GLN A 84 20.86 19.12 3.26
C GLN A 84 20.54 19.08 1.76
N TRP A 85 20.34 17.89 1.18
CA TRP A 85 19.95 17.74 -0.23
C TRP A 85 18.49 18.09 -0.49
N PHE A 86 17.62 17.86 0.48
CA PHE A 86 16.18 18.12 0.40
C PHE A 86 15.74 19.02 1.55
N ASP A 87 15.57 20.31 1.27
CA ASP A 87 15.02 21.25 2.25
C ASP A 87 13.60 20.84 2.65
N GLN A 88 13.47 20.26 3.85
CA GLN A 88 12.21 19.74 4.37
C GLN A 88 11.25 20.85 4.83
N SER A 89 11.67 22.11 4.82
CA SER A 89 10.80 23.26 5.13
C SER A 89 9.91 23.67 3.96
N VAL A 90 10.24 23.25 2.73
CA VAL A 90 9.48 23.56 1.52
C VAL A 90 8.82 22.30 0.94
N PHE A 91 7.64 22.48 0.32
CA PHE A 91 6.83 21.38 -0.22
C PHE A 91 7.61 20.43 -1.14
N VAL A 92 8.36 20.99 -2.10
CA VAL A 92 9.10 20.19 -3.09
C VAL A 92 10.22 19.39 -2.45
N GLY A 93 10.94 19.96 -1.48
CA GLY A 93 12.01 19.25 -0.78
C GLY A 93 11.47 18.15 0.13
N GLN A 94 10.46 18.47 0.95
CA GLN A 94 9.81 17.50 1.84
C GLN A 94 9.17 16.33 1.09
N PHE A 95 8.24 16.62 0.17
CA PHE A 95 7.52 15.57 -0.56
C PHE A 95 8.41 14.94 -1.63
N GLY A 96 9.21 15.72 -2.35
CA GLY A 96 10.10 15.19 -3.39
C GLY A 96 11.13 14.23 -2.82
N GLY A 97 11.76 14.57 -1.70
CA GLY A 97 12.69 13.67 -1.00
C GLY A 97 12.00 12.39 -0.52
N SER A 98 10.81 12.50 0.09
CA SER A 98 10.04 11.34 0.54
C SER A 98 9.65 10.42 -0.64
N ILE A 99 9.16 10.99 -1.74
CA ILE A 99 8.77 10.24 -2.94
C ILE A 99 9.99 9.60 -3.61
N LEU A 100 11.14 10.27 -3.65
CA LEU A 100 12.37 9.68 -4.19
C LEU A 100 12.75 8.39 -3.43
N LEU A 101 12.77 8.43 -2.10
CA LEU A 101 13.06 7.25 -1.28
C LEU A 101 12.02 6.14 -1.48
N LYS A 102 10.73 6.50 -1.56
CA LYS A 102 9.65 5.55 -1.89
C LYS A 102 9.86 4.90 -3.26
N MET A 103 10.27 5.67 -4.27
CA MET A 103 10.53 5.14 -5.61
C MET A 103 11.73 4.18 -5.63
N ILE A 104 12.79 4.48 -4.90
CA ILE A 104 13.93 3.56 -4.72
C ILE A 104 13.43 2.26 -4.06
N ALA A 105 12.66 2.36 -2.98
CA ALA A 105 12.07 1.20 -2.32
C ALA A 105 11.15 0.39 -3.26
N ALA A 106 10.33 1.07 -4.07
CA ALA A 106 9.45 0.43 -5.06
C ALA A 106 10.26 -0.39 -6.07
N VAL A 107 11.37 0.16 -6.57
CA VAL A 107 12.27 -0.55 -7.50
C VAL A 107 12.87 -1.79 -6.83
N LEU A 108 13.38 -1.67 -5.59
CA LEU A 108 13.96 -2.80 -4.86
C LEU A 108 12.93 -3.92 -4.64
N ILE A 109 11.70 -3.58 -4.24
CA ILE A 109 10.63 -4.55 -4.04
C ILE A 109 10.18 -5.16 -5.38
N ALA A 110 10.09 -4.37 -6.45
CA ALA A 110 9.78 -4.89 -7.79
C ALA A 110 10.84 -5.89 -8.28
N LEU A 111 12.13 -5.59 -8.10
CA LEU A 111 13.22 -6.50 -8.44
C LEU A 111 13.15 -7.79 -7.61
N LEU A 112 12.88 -7.68 -6.30
CA LEU A 112 12.70 -8.85 -5.45
C LEU A 112 11.49 -9.70 -5.87
N LEU A 113 10.37 -9.07 -6.21
CA LEU A 113 9.19 -9.75 -6.75
C LEU A 113 9.57 -10.53 -8.01
N ILE A 114 10.30 -9.94 -8.95
CA ILE A 114 10.73 -10.63 -10.17
C ILE A 114 11.67 -11.79 -9.82
N ALA A 115 12.61 -11.60 -8.90
CA ALA A 115 13.52 -12.66 -8.48
C ALA A 115 12.81 -13.86 -7.81
N VAL A 116 11.79 -13.60 -6.98
CA VAL A 116 11.06 -14.63 -6.20
C VAL A 116 10.00 -15.37 -7.04
N PHE A 117 9.38 -14.68 -8.02
CA PHE A 117 8.28 -15.21 -8.83
C PHE A 117 8.67 -15.53 -10.28
N GLY A 118 9.83 -15.06 -10.73
CA GLY A 118 10.49 -15.43 -11.98
C GLY A 118 10.05 -14.67 -13.23
N SER A 119 9.00 -13.84 -13.16
CA SER A 119 8.57 -13.01 -14.30
C SER A 119 7.70 -11.83 -13.87
N PHE A 120 7.65 -10.79 -14.71
CA PHE A 120 6.77 -9.64 -14.51
C PHE A 120 5.29 -10.05 -14.40
N GLU A 121 4.85 -11.04 -15.18
CA GLU A 121 3.48 -11.55 -15.15
C GLU A 121 3.12 -12.17 -13.80
N LYS A 122 3.95 -13.09 -13.29
CA LYS A 122 3.71 -13.76 -12.01
C LYS A 122 3.81 -12.79 -10.83
N SER A 123 4.58 -11.72 -10.99
CA SER A 123 4.70 -10.63 -10.03
C SER A 123 3.62 -9.55 -10.16
N TYR A 124 2.70 -9.66 -11.13
CA TYR A 124 1.68 -8.65 -11.44
C TYR A 124 2.25 -7.27 -11.79
N LEU A 125 3.49 -7.19 -12.30
CA LEU A 125 4.17 -5.94 -12.67
C LEU A 125 3.95 -5.53 -14.13
N MET A 126 2.98 -6.15 -14.81
CA MET A 126 2.63 -5.85 -16.21
C MET A 126 1.47 -4.87 -16.31
N MET A 127 1.22 -4.36 -17.51
CA MET A 127 -0.01 -3.64 -17.84
C MET A 127 -1.21 -4.59 -17.69
N GLY A 128 -2.25 -4.14 -16.99
CA GLY A 128 -3.49 -4.91 -16.86
C GLY A 128 -4.29 -4.92 -18.16
N ASN A 129 -5.03 -6.00 -18.41
CA ASN A 129 -5.97 -6.06 -19.51
C ASN A 129 -7.27 -5.30 -19.16
N LEU A 130 -7.29 -4.00 -19.47
CA LEU A 130 -8.42 -3.10 -19.22
C LEU A 130 -9.71 -3.47 -19.98
N LYS A 131 -9.64 -4.36 -20.97
CA LYS A 131 -10.82 -4.85 -21.70
C LYS A 131 -11.59 -5.91 -20.91
N VAL A 132 -10.96 -6.53 -19.90
CA VAL A 132 -11.64 -7.48 -19.02
C VAL A 132 -12.82 -6.79 -18.35
N LYS A 133 -13.97 -7.47 -18.34
CA LYS A 133 -15.14 -6.97 -17.65
C LYS A 133 -15.14 -7.41 -16.20
N ALA A 134 -15.54 -6.49 -15.33
CA ALA A 134 -15.55 -6.71 -13.91
C ALA A 134 -16.52 -7.83 -13.53
N ASP A 135 -16.08 -8.64 -12.58
CA ASP A 135 -16.95 -9.58 -11.89
C ASP A 135 -17.91 -8.82 -10.93
N ARG A 136 -18.98 -9.46 -10.49
CA ARG A 136 -20.06 -8.81 -9.71
C ARG A 136 -19.54 -8.12 -8.45
N MET A 137 -19.86 -6.84 -8.28
CA MET A 137 -19.64 -6.05 -7.07
C MET A 137 -20.98 -5.50 -6.57
N GLY A 138 -21.73 -6.35 -5.85
CA GLY A 138 -23.13 -6.06 -5.48
C GLY A 138 -23.32 -4.77 -4.68
N TRP A 139 -22.42 -4.45 -3.76
CA TRP A 139 -22.50 -3.23 -2.94
C TRP A 139 -22.23 -1.94 -3.74
N LEU A 140 -21.58 -2.03 -4.90
CA LEU A 140 -21.40 -0.94 -5.86
C LEU A 140 -22.46 -0.92 -6.96
N GLY A 141 -23.43 -1.84 -6.93
CA GLY A 141 -24.42 -1.99 -8.00
C GLY A 141 -23.85 -2.44 -9.35
N ILE A 142 -22.65 -3.03 -9.36
CA ILE A 142 -22.02 -3.51 -10.60
C ILE A 142 -22.35 -5.00 -10.78
N ASP A 143 -23.10 -5.32 -11.83
CA ASP A 143 -23.39 -6.71 -12.18
C ASP A 143 -22.27 -7.34 -13.03
N HIS A 144 -22.22 -8.67 -12.99
CA HIS A 144 -21.23 -9.49 -13.67
C HIS A 144 -21.17 -9.16 -15.17
N GLN A 145 -19.96 -8.90 -15.69
CA GLN A 145 -19.69 -8.72 -17.12
C GLN A 145 -20.44 -7.54 -17.77
N LYS A 146 -20.91 -6.55 -17.00
CA LYS A 146 -21.57 -5.35 -17.54
C LYS A 146 -20.59 -4.24 -17.96
N ILE A 147 -19.55 -4.00 -17.18
CA ILE A 147 -18.62 -2.87 -17.38
C ILE A 147 -17.16 -3.36 -17.43
N SER A 148 -16.35 -2.78 -18.31
CA SER A 148 -14.92 -3.08 -18.41
C SER A 148 -14.11 -2.35 -17.34
N TRP A 149 -13.00 -2.95 -16.92
CA TRP A 149 -12.06 -2.31 -16.00
C TRP A 149 -11.53 -0.99 -16.53
N GLY A 150 -11.34 -0.82 -17.85
CA GLY A 150 -10.92 0.48 -18.41
C GLY A 150 -11.94 1.61 -18.19
N LYS A 151 -13.25 1.32 -18.27
CA LYS A 151 -14.29 2.33 -17.95
C LYS A 151 -14.33 2.59 -16.44
N LEU A 152 -14.25 1.53 -15.64
CA LEU A 152 -14.20 1.63 -14.19
C LEU A 152 -12.99 2.42 -13.71
N ALA A 153 -11.82 2.24 -14.34
CA ALA A 153 -10.58 2.94 -14.02
C ALA A 153 -10.74 4.44 -14.14
N VAL A 154 -11.32 4.92 -15.26
CA VAL A 154 -11.57 6.35 -15.47
C VAL A 154 -12.58 6.90 -14.46
N ILE A 155 -13.70 6.20 -14.26
CA ILE A 155 -14.72 6.61 -13.27
C ILE A 155 -14.11 6.66 -11.88
N SER A 156 -13.38 5.62 -11.48
CA SER A 156 -12.77 5.52 -10.17
C SER A 156 -11.63 6.52 -9.98
N ALA A 157 -10.83 6.81 -11.01
CA ALA A 157 -9.80 7.83 -10.94
C ALA A 157 -10.42 9.19 -10.60
N VAL A 158 -11.49 9.58 -11.28
CA VAL A 158 -12.19 10.84 -10.99
C VAL A 158 -12.80 10.83 -9.58
N LEU A 159 -13.58 9.80 -9.23
CA LEU A 159 -14.30 9.75 -7.96
C LEU A 159 -13.37 9.62 -6.75
N ILE A 160 -12.32 8.79 -6.85
CA ILE A 160 -11.34 8.60 -5.78
C ILE A 160 -10.48 9.86 -5.65
N SER A 161 -9.98 10.44 -6.74
CA SER A 161 -9.19 11.69 -6.64
C SER A 161 -10.00 12.83 -6.05
N LEU A 162 -11.26 13.00 -6.47
CA LEU A 162 -12.15 14.03 -5.91
C LEU A 162 -12.47 13.74 -4.44
N GLY A 163 -12.81 12.50 -4.10
CA GLY A 163 -13.12 12.08 -2.75
C GLY A 163 -11.95 12.25 -1.79
N THR A 164 -10.75 11.85 -2.20
CA THR A 164 -9.52 12.05 -1.43
C THR A 164 -9.20 13.54 -1.29
N PHE A 165 -9.28 14.32 -2.38
CA PHE A 165 -9.04 15.76 -2.33
C PHE A 165 -9.99 16.46 -1.35
N LEU A 166 -11.30 16.27 -1.50
CA LEU A 166 -12.30 16.85 -0.62
C LEU A 166 -12.14 16.36 0.81
N GLY A 167 -11.96 15.04 1.00
CA GLY A 167 -11.74 14.44 2.30
C GLY A 167 -10.55 15.05 3.02
N THR A 168 -9.39 15.13 2.36
CA THR A 168 -8.18 15.74 2.92
C THR A 168 -8.40 17.22 3.23
N VAL A 169 -8.99 18.00 2.31
CA VAL A 169 -9.31 19.43 2.57
C VAL A 169 -10.18 19.57 3.81
N VAL A 170 -11.26 18.80 3.91
CA VAL A 170 -12.16 18.84 5.07
C VAL A 170 -11.43 18.47 6.36
N THR A 171 -10.67 17.37 6.36
CA THR A 171 -10.06 16.85 7.59
C THR A 171 -8.84 17.63 8.04
N VAL A 172 -8.12 18.27 7.12
CA VAL A 172 -6.88 19.02 7.41
C VAL A 172 -7.16 20.50 7.62
N THR A 173 -8.05 21.11 6.82
CA THR A 173 -8.31 22.56 6.86
C THR A 173 -9.61 22.93 7.58
N GLY A 174 -10.51 21.97 7.85
CA GLY A 174 -11.81 22.27 8.44
C GLY A 174 -12.68 23.20 7.58
N PHE A 175 -12.60 23.07 6.25
CA PHE A 175 -13.24 23.96 5.25
C PHE A 175 -12.70 25.39 5.19
N THR A 176 -11.56 25.69 5.81
CA THR A 176 -10.92 26.99 5.64
C THR A 176 -10.28 27.07 4.25
N PHE A 177 -10.87 27.87 3.37
CA PHE A 177 -10.37 28.06 2.01
C PHE A 177 -9.06 28.86 2.03
N VAL A 178 -7.97 28.26 1.54
CA VAL A 178 -6.68 28.93 1.42
C VAL A 178 -6.69 29.90 0.25
N ARG A 179 -6.26 31.15 0.49
CA ARG A 179 -6.36 32.30 -0.44
C ARG A 179 -5.27 32.36 -1.53
N ASN A 180 -4.38 31.39 -1.66
CA ASN A 180 -3.23 31.47 -2.58
C ASN A 180 -3.28 30.43 -3.71
N ILE A 181 -4.21 30.63 -4.65
CA ILE A 181 -4.43 29.76 -5.81
C ILE A 181 -3.26 29.85 -6.81
N ASP A 182 -2.60 31.00 -6.91
CA ASP A 182 -1.49 31.22 -7.85
C ASP A 182 -0.26 30.36 -7.51
N GLY A 183 0.02 30.20 -6.21
CA GLY A 183 1.05 29.29 -5.71
C GLY A 183 0.74 27.82 -6.01
N LEU A 184 -0.54 27.43 -6.02
CA LEU A 184 -0.96 26.05 -6.32
C LEU A 184 -0.71 25.68 -7.78
N LEU A 185 -1.01 26.59 -8.72
CA LEU A 185 -0.79 26.33 -10.16
C LEU A 185 0.69 26.10 -10.46
N SER A 186 1.58 26.85 -9.81
CA SER A 186 3.03 26.68 -9.95
C SER A 186 3.53 25.34 -9.41
N LEU A 187 2.85 24.78 -8.40
CA LEU A 187 3.19 23.49 -7.79
C LEU A 187 2.49 22.30 -8.43
N LEU A 188 1.48 22.53 -9.27
CA LEU A 188 0.65 21.48 -9.85
C LEU A 188 1.46 20.39 -10.58
N PRO A 189 2.51 20.70 -11.37
CA PRO A 189 3.34 19.66 -12.00
C PRO A 189 4.00 18.74 -10.97
N PHE A 190 4.52 19.29 -9.87
CA PHE A 190 5.14 18.52 -8.78
C PHE A 190 4.10 17.66 -8.05
N VAL A 191 2.92 18.22 -7.76
CA VAL A 191 1.82 17.47 -7.13
C VAL A 191 1.46 16.24 -7.97
N LEU A 192 1.31 16.41 -9.29
CA LEU A 192 0.98 15.31 -10.20
C LEU A 192 2.08 14.23 -10.24
N ILE A 193 3.34 14.63 -10.38
CA ILE A 193 4.47 13.70 -10.39
C ILE A 193 4.58 12.94 -9.05
N PHE A 194 4.45 13.64 -7.93
CA PHE A 194 4.51 13.04 -6.60
C PHE A 194 3.34 12.10 -6.33
N ALA A 195 2.12 12.46 -6.74
CA ALA A 195 0.95 11.59 -6.63
C ALA A 195 1.10 10.32 -7.46
N LEU A 196 1.60 10.42 -8.70
CA LEU A 196 1.88 9.26 -9.56
C LEU A 196 2.94 8.35 -8.94
N GLY A 197 4.05 8.92 -8.46
CA GLY A 197 5.10 8.16 -7.78
C GLY A 197 4.60 7.47 -6.51
N ASN A 198 3.80 8.17 -5.70
CA ASN A 198 3.20 7.59 -4.49
C ASN A 198 2.26 6.44 -4.82
N SER A 199 1.35 6.63 -5.79
CA SER A 199 0.40 5.59 -6.20
C SER A 199 1.11 4.34 -6.75
N LEU A 200 2.20 4.53 -7.51
CA LEU A 200 3.01 3.43 -8.03
C LEU A 200 3.71 2.67 -6.89
N PHE A 201 4.35 3.39 -5.97
CA PHE A 201 4.97 2.81 -4.79
C PHE A 201 3.95 2.00 -3.98
N GLU A 202 2.80 2.57 -3.66
CA GLU A 202 1.76 1.88 -2.89
C GLU A 202 1.22 0.65 -3.61
N GLY A 203 1.12 0.68 -4.93
CA GLY A 203 0.72 -0.48 -5.72
C GLY A 203 1.70 -1.63 -5.61
N ILE A 204 2.99 -1.34 -5.78
CA ILE A 204 4.04 -2.36 -5.67
C ILE A 204 4.11 -2.89 -4.23
N LEU A 205 4.12 -2.00 -3.23
CA LEU A 205 4.36 -2.37 -1.85
C LEU A 205 3.19 -3.14 -1.23
N TYR A 206 1.97 -2.61 -1.34
CA TYR A 206 0.82 -3.15 -0.63
C TYR A 206 0.01 -4.14 -1.46
N ARG A 207 0.02 -4.04 -2.80
CA ARG A 207 -0.81 -4.90 -3.67
C ARG A 207 -0.01 -6.01 -4.30
N ASN A 208 1.05 -5.73 -5.06
CA ASN A 208 1.84 -6.78 -5.72
C ASN A 208 2.44 -7.77 -4.72
N THR A 209 2.99 -7.28 -3.60
CA THR A 209 3.50 -8.12 -2.50
C THR A 209 2.48 -9.17 -2.06
N ILE A 210 1.22 -8.77 -1.85
CA ILE A 210 0.16 -9.66 -1.37
C ILE A 210 -0.35 -10.56 -2.51
N ILE A 211 -0.67 -9.98 -3.66
CA ILE A 211 -1.29 -10.67 -4.79
C ILE A 211 -0.35 -11.74 -5.37
N ALA A 212 0.91 -11.40 -5.64
CA ALA A 212 1.88 -12.34 -6.20
C ALA A 212 2.13 -13.51 -5.23
N SER A 213 2.19 -13.22 -3.92
CA SER A 213 2.48 -14.23 -2.90
C SER A 213 1.32 -15.19 -2.62
N LEU A 214 0.07 -14.74 -2.78
CA LEU A 214 -1.09 -15.48 -2.27
C LEU A 214 -2.05 -16.00 -3.34
N THR A 215 -2.02 -15.50 -4.57
CA THR A 215 -2.96 -15.95 -5.63
C THR A 215 -2.80 -17.43 -6.01
N SER A 216 -1.66 -18.06 -5.71
CA SER A 216 -1.46 -19.51 -5.89
C SER A 216 -1.73 -20.34 -4.63
N VAL A 217 -2.10 -19.71 -3.51
CA VAL A 217 -2.23 -20.34 -2.19
C VAL A 217 -3.64 -20.20 -1.63
N LEU A 218 -4.28 -19.05 -1.84
CA LEU A 218 -5.60 -18.71 -1.31
C LEU A 218 -6.55 -18.31 -2.43
N ASP A 219 -7.86 -18.36 -2.14
CA ASP A 219 -8.89 -17.93 -3.05
C ASP A 219 -8.85 -16.41 -3.27
N LYS A 220 -9.35 -15.95 -4.43
CA LYS A 220 -9.42 -14.52 -4.81
C LYS A 220 -9.91 -13.63 -3.67
N ASN A 221 -11.01 -14.01 -3.00
CA ASN A 221 -11.60 -13.19 -1.95
C ASN A 221 -10.67 -13.00 -0.75
N ASP A 222 -9.96 -14.05 -0.32
CA ASP A 222 -9.00 -13.95 0.77
C ASP A 222 -7.84 -13.02 0.42
N VAL A 223 -7.31 -13.13 -0.81
CA VAL A 223 -6.21 -12.27 -1.27
C VAL A 223 -6.64 -10.80 -1.29
N VAL A 224 -7.85 -10.52 -1.79
CA VAL A 224 -8.38 -9.15 -1.82
C VAL A 224 -8.57 -8.61 -0.40
N ILE A 225 -9.12 -9.40 0.53
CA ILE A 225 -9.32 -8.97 1.92
C ILE A 225 -7.97 -8.73 2.60
N LEU A 226 -6.98 -9.61 2.42
CA LEU A 226 -5.64 -9.43 2.98
C LEU A 226 -4.96 -8.17 2.44
N GLY A 227 -5.09 -7.90 1.14
CA GLY A 227 -4.59 -6.66 0.54
C GLY A 227 -5.30 -5.42 1.09
N ALA A 228 -6.62 -5.50 1.29
CA ALA A 228 -7.42 -4.44 1.90
C ALA A 228 -7.00 -4.16 3.35
N ILE A 229 -6.79 -5.20 4.15
CA ILE A 229 -6.31 -5.08 5.54
C ILE A 229 -4.92 -4.44 5.55
N PHE A 230 -4.00 -4.95 4.73
CA PHE A 230 -2.62 -4.49 4.72
C PHE A 230 -2.53 -3.01 4.34
N PHE A 231 -3.23 -2.62 3.27
CA PHE A 231 -3.29 -1.23 2.82
C PHE A 231 -4.05 -0.34 3.82
N GLY A 232 -5.20 -0.79 4.33
CA GLY A 232 -6.00 -0.03 5.29
C GLY A 232 -5.23 0.30 6.57
N VAL A 233 -4.62 -0.71 7.20
CA VAL A 233 -3.87 -0.53 8.45
C VAL A 233 -2.70 0.44 8.28
N ALA A 234 -2.01 0.40 7.14
CA ALA A 234 -0.92 1.32 6.82
C ALA A 234 -1.34 2.81 6.80
N HIS A 235 -2.64 3.08 6.67
CA HIS A 235 -3.18 4.45 6.63
C HIS A 235 -3.69 4.96 7.97
N TYR A 236 -3.46 4.23 9.08
CA TYR A 236 -3.87 4.70 10.41
C TYR A 236 -3.27 6.06 10.77
N PHE A 237 -2.02 6.34 10.39
CA PHE A 237 -1.37 7.63 10.63
C PHE A 237 -1.48 8.60 9.43
N GLY A 238 -2.34 8.31 8.46
CA GLY A 238 -2.56 9.13 7.27
C GLY A 238 -3.55 10.29 7.48
N ALA A 239 -4.01 10.87 6.37
CA ALA A 239 -5.01 11.95 6.35
C ALA A 239 -6.15 11.60 5.37
N PRO A 240 -7.35 11.20 5.84
CA PRO A 240 -7.75 11.07 7.24
C PRO A 240 -7.02 9.94 7.99
N GLY A 241 -6.77 10.16 9.28
CA GLY A 241 -6.12 9.18 10.15
C GLY A 241 -7.10 8.37 11.02
N GLY A 242 -6.55 7.56 11.90
CA GLY A 242 -7.27 6.72 12.85
C GLY A 242 -8.11 5.62 12.22
N PRO A 243 -9.11 5.10 12.95
CA PRO A 243 -9.99 4.04 12.46
C PRO A 243 -10.74 4.39 11.16
N LEU A 244 -11.11 5.67 11.00
CA LEU A 244 -11.77 6.14 9.78
C LEU A 244 -10.84 6.03 8.56
N GLY A 245 -9.60 6.49 8.70
CA GLY A 245 -8.56 6.34 7.68
C GLY A 245 -8.34 4.88 7.28
N VAL A 246 -8.29 3.99 8.27
CA VAL A 246 -8.16 2.54 8.04
C VAL A 246 -9.34 1.98 7.26
N ALA A 247 -10.58 2.34 7.63
CA ALA A 247 -11.78 1.84 6.97
C ALA A 247 -11.88 2.34 5.51
N MET A 248 -11.70 3.64 5.29
CA MET A 248 -11.77 4.24 3.95
C MET A 248 -10.68 3.68 3.03
N SER A 249 -9.44 3.63 3.53
CA SER A 249 -8.31 3.09 2.78
C SER A 249 -8.47 1.60 2.56
N GLY A 250 -9.01 0.85 3.52
CA GLY A 250 -9.32 -0.58 3.36
C GLY A 250 -10.32 -0.85 2.24
N VAL A 251 -11.40 -0.07 2.13
CA VAL A 251 -12.36 -0.19 1.01
C VAL A 251 -11.70 0.11 -0.33
N LEU A 252 -10.86 1.15 -0.38
CA LEU A 252 -10.09 1.49 -1.58
C LEU A 252 -9.09 0.37 -1.94
N GLY A 253 -8.35 -0.14 -0.96
CA GLY A 253 -7.41 -1.25 -1.12
C GLY A 253 -8.11 -2.53 -1.60
N TRP A 254 -9.31 -2.82 -1.11
CA TRP A 254 -10.15 -3.91 -1.60
C TRP A 254 -10.45 -3.75 -3.10
N TYR A 255 -10.89 -2.56 -3.51
CA TYR A 255 -11.26 -2.28 -4.90
C TYR A 255 -10.04 -2.39 -5.83
N LEU A 256 -8.91 -1.78 -5.45
CA LEU A 256 -7.67 -1.79 -6.23
C LEU A 256 -7.01 -3.17 -6.28
N CYS A 257 -7.02 -3.94 -5.18
CA CYS A 257 -6.52 -5.32 -5.23
C CYS A 257 -7.37 -6.18 -6.17
N ARG A 258 -8.68 -5.98 -6.16
CA ARG A 258 -9.60 -6.70 -7.04
C ARG A 258 -9.36 -6.35 -8.51
N SER A 259 -9.17 -5.08 -8.85
CA SER A 259 -8.86 -4.65 -10.22
C SER A 259 -7.61 -5.34 -10.76
N MET A 260 -6.55 -5.40 -9.95
CA MET A 260 -5.29 -6.06 -10.30
C MET A 260 -5.43 -7.56 -10.51
N ILE A 261 -6.18 -8.26 -9.65
CA ILE A 261 -6.39 -9.71 -9.81
C ILE A 261 -7.20 -10.03 -11.07
N GLU A 262 -8.22 -9.23 -11.38
CA GLU A 262 -9.10 -9.46 -12.52
C GLU A 262 -8.45 -9.07 -13.86
N THR A 263 -7.66 -8.00 -13.88
CA THR A 263 -6.96 -7.53 -15.09
C THR A 263 -5.57 -8.13 -15.29
N LYS A 264 -5.01 -8.81 -14.26
CA LYS A 264 -3.67 -9.43 -14.27
C LYS A 264 -2.51 -8.45 -14.45
N GLY A 265 -2.62 -7.24 -13.92
CA GLY A 265 -1.54 -6.25 -13.97
C GLY A 265 -1.63 -5.19 -12.89
N LEU A 266 -0.59 -4.37 -12.80
CA LEU A 266 -0.46 -3.25 -11.85
C LEU A 266 -1.15 -1.99 -12.36
N PHE A 267 -1.05 -1.73 -13.66
CA PHE A 267 -1.65 -0.58 -14.30
C PHE A 267 -3.08 -0.94 -14.72
N THR A 268 -4.04 -0.55 -13.89
CA THR A 268 -5.46 -0.95 -14.00
C THR A 268 -6.41 0.21 -13.78
#